data_AF-A0A9P8EN36-F1
#
_entry.id   AF-A0A9P8EN36-F1
#
_cell.length_a   1.000
_cell.length_b   1.000
_cell.length_c   1.000
_cell.angle_alpha   90.00
_cell.angle_beta   90.00
_cell.angle_gamma   90.00
#
_symmetry.space_group_name_H-M   'P 1'
#
loop_
_entity.id
_entity.type
_entity.pdbx_description
1 polymer ?
#
loop_
_entity_poly.entity_id
_entity_poly.type
_entity_poly.pdbx_seq_one_letter_code
_entity_poly.pdbx_strand_id
1 'polypeptide(L)'
;LTTASSILWDPRYTNRNPPHARLHPTHVGTLSLDNRSDSTISVRSLGGGQRIPPMDKRHPSSFQQLEKLGEGTYATVFKGRNRQTGEFVALKEIHLDSEEGTPSTAIREISLMKELKHENIVRLHDVIHTENKLMLVFEFMDKDLKKYMDSRGERGMLDPVTIKSFMHQLLRGIAFCHDNRVLHRDLKPQNLLINNKGQLKLA
;
A
#
# COMPACT_ATOMS: atom_id res chain seq x y z
N LEU A 1 -30.18 10.97 -12.84
CA LEU A 1 -29.19 10.13 -12.11
C LEU A 1 -27.85 10.33 -12.78
N THR A 2 -26.99 11.15 -12.17
CA THR A 2 -25.72 11.61 -12.73
C THR A 2 -24.70 10.49 -12.60
N THR A 3 -24.28 9.90 -13.72
CA THR A 3 -23.28 8.81 -13.71
C THR A 3 -21.91 9.37 -13.37
N ALA A 4 -21.05 8.60 -12.69
CA ALA A 4 -19.69 9.05 -12.33
C ALA A 4 -18.88 9.58 -13.54
N SER A 5 -19.16 9.05 -14.73
CA SER A 5 -18.57 9.51 -16.00
C SER A 5 -18.94 10.97 -16.33
N SER A 6 -20.16 11.41 -16.01
CA SER A 6 -20.60 12.80 -16.28
C SER A 6 -19.97 13.85 -15.36
N ILE A 7 -19.47 13.44 -14.18
CA ILE A 7 -18.75 14.33 -13.26
C ILE A 7 -17.28 14.47 -13.66
N LEU A 8 -16.68 13.38 -14.15
CA LEU A 8 -15.25 13.36 -14.52
C LEU A 8 -14.89 14.24 -15.72
N TRP A 9 -15.88 14.59 -16.56
CA TRP A 9 -15.68 15.36 -17.79
C TRP A 9 -16.51 16.66 -17.83
N ASP A 10 -16.94 17.16 -16.67
CA ASP A 10 -17.65 18.43 -16.56
C ASP A 10 -16.68 19.60 -16.84
N PRO A 11 -16.95 20.46 -17.84
CA PRO A 11 -16.09 21.60 -18.20
C PRO A 11 -15.88 22.60 -17.06
N ARG A 12 -16.71 22.57 -16.01
CA ARG A 12 -16.55 23.40 -14.81
C ARG A 12 -15.40 22.96 -13.92
N TYR A 13 -14.95 21.71 -14.04
CA TYR A 13 -13.96 21.09 -13.14
C TYR A 13 -12.76 20.46 -13.88
N THR A 14 -12.79 20.36 -15.21
CA THR A 14 -11.68 19.82 -16.01
C THR A 14 -11.61 20.44 -17.41
N ASN A 15 -10.40 20.71 -17.89
CA ASN A 15 -10.13 21.15 -19.27
C ASN A 15 -9.80 19.98 -20.22
N ARG A 16 -10.06 18.73 -19.81
CA ARG A 16 -9.78 17.55 -20.64
C ARG A 16 -10.98 17.18 -21.48
N ASN A 17 -10.76 16.91 -22.77
CA ASN A 17 -11.80 16.40 -23.66
C ASN A 17 -12.16 14.94 -23.32
N PRO A 18 -13.45 14.57 -23.37
CA PRO A 18 -13.89 13.19 -23.15
C PRO A 18 -13.41 12.27 -24.28
N PRO A 19 -13.21 10.96 -24.01
CA PRO A 19 -12.74 10.02 -25.02
C PRO A 19 -13.80 9.79 -26.12
N HIS A 20 -13.39 9.95 -27.38
CA HIS A 20 -14.21 9.57 -28.53
C HIS A 20 -14.19 8.05 -28.73
N ALA A 21 -15.26 7.36 -28.37
CA ALA A 21 -15.56 6.04 -28.94
C ALA A 21 -17.06 5.77 -28.92
N ARG A 22 -17.69 5.82 -30.10
CA ARG A 22 -19.00 5.20 -30.34
C ARG A 22 -18.79 3.69 -30.24
N LEU A 23 -19.40 3.05 -29.24
CA LEU A 23 -19.51 1.59 -29.21
C LEU A 23 -20.83 1.21 -29.89
N HIS A 24 -20.75 0.57 -31.05
CA HIS A 24 -21.90 -0.11 -31.67
C HIS A 24 -22.08 -1.49 -31.02
N PRO A 25 -23.32 -1.96 -30.84
CA PRO A 25 -23.58 -3.29 -30.30
C PRO A 25 -23.48 -4.35 -31.40
N THR A 26 -22.69 -5.39 -31.17
CA THR A 26 -22.78 -6.65 -31.92
C THR A 26 -23.23 -7.76 -30.99
N HIS A 27 -24.23 -8.52 -31.46
CA HIS A 27 -25.11 -9.38 -30.70
C HIS A 27 -24.54 -10.80 -30.42
N VAL A 28 -24.99 -11.34 -29.28
CA VAL A 28 -25.23 -12.76 -28.87
C VAL A 28 -24.11 -13.80 -28.92
N GLY A 29 -23.86 -14.40 -27.75
CA GLY A 29 -23.76 -15.86 -27.63
C GLY A 29 -22.46 -16.39 -27.03
N THR A 30 -22.47 -16.64 -25.72
CA THR A 30 -22.13 -17.91 -25.04
C THR A 30 -21.63 -17.61 -23.63
N LEU A 31 -22.44 -18.01 -22.66
CA LEU A 31 -22.02 -18.16 -21.27
C LEU A 31 -21.04 -19.33 -21.19
N SER A 32 -19.88 -19.11 -20.60
CA SER A 32 -19.12 -20.17 -19.94
C SER A 32 -18.50 -19.58 -18.67
N LEU A 33 -19.09 -20.00 -17.56
CA LEU A 33 -18.57 -19.85 -16.22
C LEU A 33 -17.42 -20.83 -16.07
N ASP A 34 -16.19 -20.32 -16.00
CA ASP A 34 -15.09 -21.07 -15.40
C ASP A 34 -14.58 -20.27 -14.19
N ASN A 35 -15.15 -20.67 -13.06
CA ASN A 35 -14.50 -20.87 -11.78
C ASN A 35 -13.03 -20.40 -11.70
N ARG A 36 -12.77 -19.36 -10.90
CA ARG A 36 -11.49 -19.21 -10.18
C ARG A 36 -11.62 -18.25 -9.02
N SER A 37 -11.53 -18.86 -7.84
CA SER A 37 -11.15 -18.29 -6.56
C SER A 37 -9.85 -17.51 -6.64
N ASP A 38 -9.71 -16.57 -5.70
CA ASP A 38 -8.51 -15.82 -5.31
C ASP A 38 -7.94 -14.81 -6.31
N SER A 39 -8.28 -13.54 -6.04
CA SER A 39 -7.62 -12.38 -6.65
C SER A 39 -6.29 -12.08 -5.95
N THR A 40 -5.30 -12.91 -6.22
CA THR A 40 -3.88 -12.63 -5.96
C THR A 40 -3.43 -11.39 -6.76
N ILE A 41 -2.50 -10.63 -6.21
CA ILE A 41 -1.78 -9.54 -6.88
C ILE A 41 -1.06 -10.15 -8.11
N SER A 42 -1.57 -9.92 -9.33
CA SER A 42 -0.92 -10.40 -10.54
C SER A 42 0.05 -9.34 -11.09
N VAL A 43 1.32 -9.45 -10.69
CA VAL A 43 2.43 -8.76 -11.35
C VAL A 43 2.73 -9.49 -12.65
N ARG A 44 2.67 -8.77 -13.78
CA ARG A 44 3.00 -9.34 -15.10
C ARG A 44 4.44 -9.86 -15.09
N SER A 45 4.60 -11.14 -15.42
CA SER A 45 5.89 -11.80 -15.62
C SER A 45 6.72 -11.05 -16.67
N LEU A 46 7.78 -10.38 -16.23
CA LEU A 46 8.86 -9.96 -17.10
C LEU A 46 9.91 -11.07 -17.10
N GLY A 47 9.86 -11.89 -18.16
CA GLY A 47 10.85 -12.91 -18.43
C GLY A 47 12.23 -12.30 -18.64
N GLY A 48 13.21 -12.78 -17.88
CA GLY A 48 14.62 -12.43 -18.00
C GLY A 48 15.38 -12.99 -16.80
N GLY A 49 16.25 -13.96 -17.04
CA GLY A 49 17.04 -14.64 -16.00
C GLY A 49 18.09 -13.75 -15.34
N GLN A 50 17.64 -12.76 -14.56
CA GLN A 50 18.52 -12.00 -13.68
C GLN A 50 18.75 -12.79 -12.38
N ARG A 51 20.02 -13.08 -12.11
CA ARG A 51 20.51 -13.58 -10.83
C ARG A 51 19.97 -12.68 -9.72
N ILE A 52 19.30 -13.30 -8.74
CA ILE A 52 18.83 -12.64 -7.52
C ILE A 52 20.06 -11.99 -6.86
N PRO A 53 20.08 -10.65 -6.67
CA PRO A 53 21.19 -10.02 -5.97
C PRO A 53 21.28 -10.62 -4.56
N PRO A 54 22.49 -10.87 -4.03
CA PRO A 54 22.64 -11.44 -2.69
C PRO A 54 21.95 -10.50 -1.69
N MET A 55 20.84 -10.96 -1.11
CA MET A 55 20.15 -10.22 -0.06
C MET A 55 21.10 -10.15 1.13
N ASP A 56 21.44 -8.92 1.53
CA ASP A 56 22.16 -8.68 2.78
C ASP A 56 21.41 -9.42 3.89
N LYS A 57 22.09 -10.37 4.55
CA LYS A 57 21.57 -11.09 5.72
C LYS A 57 21.49 -10.12 6.90
N ARG A 58 20.63 -9.10 6.83
CA ARG A 58 20.44 -8.17 7.95
C ARG A 58 19.77 -8.93 9.08
N HIS A 59 20.48 -9.00 10.20
CA HIS A 59 20.06 -9.82 11.32
C HIS A 59 18.87 -9.16 12.04
N PRO A 60 17.86 -9.93 12.50
CA PRO A 60 16.73 -9.40 13.27
C PRO A 60 17.15 -8.54 14.48
N SER A 61 18.34 -8.80 15.03
CA SER A 61 18.91 -8.01 16.14
C SER A 61 19.19 -6.55 15.79
N SER A 62 19.19 -6.17 14.51
CA SER A 62 19.37 -4.78 14.06
C SER A 62 18.25 -3.86 14.51
N PHE A 63 17.08 -4.41 14.84
CA PHE A 63 15.91 -3.68 15.29
C PHE A 63 15.52 -4.10 16.71
N GLN A 64 15.16 -3.11 17.53
CA GLN A 64 14.56 -3.33 18.83
C GLN A 64 13.05 -3.21 18.68
N GLN A 65 12.32 -4.27 18.97
CA GLN A 65 10.86 -4.24 19.06
C GLN A 65 10.42 -3.52 20.33
N LEU A 66 9.41 -2.66 20.21
CA LEU A 66 8.83 -1.86 21.28
C LEU A 66 7.36 -2.26 21.47
N GLU A 67 6.44 -1.31 21.40
CA GLU A 67 4.99 -1.53 21.57
C GLU A 67 4.31 -2.15 20.35
N LYS A 68 3.24 -2.92 20.59
CA LYS A 68 2.38 -3.47 19.53
C LYS A 68 1.44 -2.38 19.02
N LEU A 69 1.43 -2.15 17.71
CA LEU A 69 0.60 -1.14 17.03
C LEU A 69 -0.70 -1.73 16.49
N GLY A 70 -0.69 -3.01 16.12
CA GLY A 70 -1.86 -3.71 15.60
C GLY A 70 -1.61 -5.19 15.36
N GLU A 71 -2.70 -5.93 15.20
CA GLU A 71 -2.72 -7.35 14.90
C GLU A 71 -3.80 -7.63 13.88
N GLY A 72 -3.46 -8.38 12.84
CA GLY A 72 -4.39 -9.01 11.93
C GLY A 72 -4.18 -10.51 11.93
N THR A 73 -5.02 -11.23 11.18
CA THR A 73 -5.02 -12.69 11.10
C THR A 73 -3.65 -13.28 10.75
N TYR A 74 -2.89 -12.61 9.88
CA TYR A 74 -1.63 -13.15 9.33
C TYR A 74 -0.38 -12.36 9.73
N ALA A 75 -0.56 -11.22 10.42
CA ALA A 75 0.56 -10.35 10.73
C ALA A 75 0.34 -9.54 12.00
N THR A 76 1.42 -9.33 12.74
CA THR A 76 1.47 -8.39 13.85
C THR A 76 2.37 -7.21 13.50
N VAL A 77 1.92 -5.99 13.80
CA VAL A 77 2.70 -4.77 13.57
C VAL A 77 3.17 -4.23 14.90
N PHE A 78 4.47 -4.04 15.04
CA PHE A 78 5.10 -3.42 16.20
C PHE A 78 5.75 -2.10 15.80
N LYS A 79 5.79 -1.17 16.74
CA LYS A 79 6.77 -0.09 16.70
C LYS A 79 8.12 -0.70 17.02
N GLY A 80 9.14 -0.28 16.29
CA GLY A 80 10.51 -0.67 16.54
C GLY A 80 11.44 0.53 16.54
N ARG A 81 12.67 0.28 16.93
CA ARG A 81 13.78 1.24 16.83
C ARG A 81 14.93 0.59 16.08
N ASN A 82 15.42 1.23 15.04
CA ASN A 82 16.68 0.84 14.41
C ASN A 82 17.82 1.07 15.42
N ARG A 83 18.58 0.03 15.76
CA ARG A 83 19.66 0.14 16.77
C ARG A 83 20.86 0.95 16.27
N GLN A 84 21.07 1.02 14.96
CA GLN A 84 22.18 1.75 14.36
C GLN A 84 21.87 3.25 14.24
N THR A 85 20.69 3.59 13.73
CA THR A 85 20.31 5.01 13.49
C THR A 85 19.55 5.63 14.66
N GLY A 86 18.98 4.80 15.54
CA GLY A 86 18.10 5.25 16.61
C GLY A 86 16.70 5.67 16.16
N GLU A 87 16.40 5.60 14.87
CA GLU A 87 15.11 6.01 14.29
C GLU A 87 13.99 5.00 14.59
N PHE A 88 12.77 5.51 14.71
CA PHE A 88 11.59 4.67 14.84
C PHE A 88 11.19 4.05 13.49
N VAL A 89 10.78 2.80 13.53
CA VAL A 89 10.31 2.02 12.38
C VAL A 89 9.01 1.29 12.72
N ALA A 90 8.26 0.86 11.72
CA ALA A 90 7.16 -0.09 11.88
C ALA A 90 7.63 -1.47 11.42
N LEU A 91 7.53 -2.47 12.30
CA LEU A 91 7.93 -3.85 12.07
C LEU A 91 6.67 -4.69 11.85
N LYS A 92 6.37 -5.06 10.61
CA LYS A 92 5.28 -5.98 10.29
C LYS A 92 5.83 -7.39 10.23
N GLU A 93 5.58 -8.16 11.27
CA GLU A 93 5.94 -9.57 11.37
C GLU A 93 4.80 -10.42 10.81
N ILE A 94 5.09 -11.17 9.75
CA ILE A 94 4.19 -12.15 9.13
C ILE A 94 4.62 -13.52 9.67
N HIS A 95 3.69 -14.19 10.33
CA HIS A 95 3.89 -15.56 10.80
C HIS A 95 3.76 -16.50 9.62
N LEU A 96 4.74 -17.39 9.45
CA LEU A 96 4.74 -18.37 8.39
C LEU A 96 4.33 -19.71 8.98
N ASP A 97 3.46 -20.43 8.28
CA ASP A 97 3.17 -21.81 8.64
C ASP A 97 4.43 -22.64 8.40
N SER A 98 4.80 -23.42 9.42
CA SER A 98 6.07 -24.16 9.50
C SER A 98 6.24 -25.23 8.41
N GLU A 99 5.16 -25.60 7.72
CA GLU A 99 5.17 -26.59 6.63
C GLU A 99 5.46 -25.96 5.25
N GLU A 100 5.09 -24.69 5.03
CA GLU A 100 5.20 -24.02 3.71
C GLU A 100 6.25 -22.91 3.65
N GLY A 101 6.62 -22.30 4.79
CA GLY A 101 7.50 -21.14 4.81
C GLY A 101 6.96 -19.96 3.99
N THR A 102 7.79 -18.97 3.64
CA THR A 102 7.41 -17.98 2.61
C THR A 102 7.90 -18.48 1.25
N PRO A 103 7.04 -18.57 0.22
CA PRO A 103 7.50 -18.81 -1.14
C PRO A 103 8.55 -17.76 -1.54
N SER A 104 9.69 -18.20 -2.08
CA SER A 104 10.78 -17.31 -2.52
C SER A 104 10.32 -16.29 -3.56
N THR A 105 9.26 -16.62 -4.32
CA THR A 105 8.55 -15.71 -5.23
C THR A 105 7.90 -14.54 -4.50
N ALA A 106 7.22 -14.76 -3.38
CA ALA A 106 6.61 -13.70 -2.58
C ALA A 106 7.68 -12.78 -1.95
N ILE A 107 8.80 -13.34 -1.48
CA ILE A 107 9.94 -12.52 -1.01
C ILE A 107 10.48 -11.64 -2.13
N ARG A 108 10.60 -12.18 -3.35
CA ARG A 108 11.06 -11.43 -4.53
C ARG A 108 10.07 -10.32 -4.89
N GLU A 109 8.77 -10.59 -4.89
CA GLU A 109 7.73 -9.59 -5.16
C GLU A 109 7.75 -8.47 -4.13
N ILE A 110 7.85 -8.79 -2.85
CA ILE A 110 7.99 -7.81 -1.76
C ILE A 110 9.29 -7.00 -1.92
N SER A 111 10.36 -7.63 -2.40
CA SER A 111 11.62 -6.94 -2.64
C SER A 111 11.54 -5.94 -3.79
N LEU A 112 10.74 -6.23 -4.83
CA LEU A 112 10.44 -5.26 -5.90
C LEU A 112 9.61 -4.09 -5.37
N MET A 113 8.75 -4.29 -4.36
CA MET A 113 8.04 -3.18 -3.71
C MET A 113 8.99 -2.18 -3.02
N LYS A 114 10.24 -2.56 -2.67
CA LYS A 114 11.24 -1.62 -2.14
C LYS A 114 11.63 -0.52 -3.14
N GLU A 115 11.40 -0.75 -4.43
CA GLU A 115 11.71 0.22 -5.49
C GLU A 115 10.64 1.31 -5.61
N LEU A 116 9.44 1.09 -5.06
CA LEU A 116 8.37 2.09 -5.01
C LEU A 116 8.72 3.17 -3.99
N LYS A 117 9.32 4.27 -4.49
CA LYS A 117 9.73 5.42 -3.67
C LYS A 117 8.95 6.65 -4.07
N HIS A 118 8.01 7.05 -3.22
CA HIS A 118 7.22 8.26 -3.39
C HIS A 118 6.94 8.92 -2.04
N GLU A 119 6.81 10.24 -2.01
CA GLU A 119 6.58 11.01 -0.78
C GLU A 119 5.29 10.60 -0.05
N ASN A 120 4.27 10.19 -0.80
CA ASN A 120 2.94 9.78 -0.30
C ASN A 120 2.71 8.26 -0.34
N ILE A 121 3.78 7.45 -0.32
CA ILE A 121 3.71 5.99 -0.15
C ILE A 121 4.64 5.62 1.00
N VAL A 122 4.15 4.75 1.89
CA VAL A 122 4.92 4.25 3.03
C VAL A 122 6.11 3.44 2.50
N ARG A 123 7.30 3.88 2.85
CA ARG A 123 8.54 3.29 2.40
C ARG A 123 8.82 1.99 3.14
N LEU A 124 8.99 0.91 2.38
CA LEU A 124 9.63 -0.31 2.84
C LEU A 124 11.14 -0.09 2.88
N HIS A 125 11.69 0.06 4.10
CA HIS A 125 13.14 0.16 4.30
C HIS A 125 13.82 -1.19 4.09
N ASP A 126 13.26 -2.25 4.67
CA ASP A 126 13.89 -3.56 4.65
C ASP A 126 12.95 -4.76 4.70
N VAL A 127 13.49 -5.91 4.33
CA VAL A 127 12.83 -7.22 4.42
C VAL A 127 13.82 -8.16 5.10
N ILE A 128 13.46 -8.68 6.26
CA ILE A 128 14.25 -9.63 7.02
C ILE A 128 13.51 -10.96 7.01
N HIS A 129 14.16 -11.99 6.48
CA HIS A 129 13.61 -13.33 6.45
C HIS A 129 14.40 -14.24 7.40
N THR A 130 13.66 -15.00 8.18
CA THR A 130 14.17 -16.09 9.02
C THR A 130 13.34 -17.34 8.74
N GLU A 131 13.73 -18.49 9.27
CA GLU A 131 13.08 -19.78 9.02
C GLU A 131 11.55 -19.73 9.22
N ASN A 132 11.08 -19.10 10.30
CA ASN A 132 9.66 -19.16 10.69
C ASN A 132 8.93 -17.81 10.61
N LYS A 133 9.62 -16.73 10.19
CA LYS A 133 9.00 -15.41 10.09
C LYS A 133 9.58 -14.55 8.99
N LEU A 134 8.71 -13.74 8.40
CA LEU A 134 9.06 -12.66 7.50
C LEU A 134 8.76 -11.33 8.17
N MET A 135 9.77 -10.48 8.33
CA MET A 135 9.63 -9.16 8.94
C MET A 135 9.85 -8.07 7.89
N LEU A 136 8.84 -7.24 7.70
CA LEU A 136 8.91 -6.06 6.83
C LEU A 136 9.15 -4.83 7.69
N VAL A 137 10.21 -4.08 7.37
CA VAL A 137 10.61 -2.87 8.09
C VAL A 137 10.16 -1.66 7.28
N PHE A 138 9.13 -0.98 7.77
CA PHE A 138 8.59 0.23 7.16
C PHE A 138 9.03 1.48 7.91
N GLU A 139 8.96 2.63 7.25
CA GLU A 139 9.02 3.91 7.96
C GLU A 139 7.89 4.00 9.00
N PHE A 140 8.18 4.61 10.14
CA PHE A 140 7.16 4.79 11.18
C PHE A 140 6.27 5.99 10.88
N MET A 141 4.96 5.79 11.04
CA MET A 141 3.94 6.83 10.95
C MET A 141 3.15 6.88 12.26
N ASP A 142 2.84 8.08 12.74
CA ASP A 142 2.30 8.29 14.09
C ASP A 142 0.86 7.76 14.26
N LYS A 143 0.00 7.98 13.26
CA LYS A 143 -1.43 7.65 13.32
C LYS A 143 -1.97 7.28 11.95
N ASP A 144 -3.01 6.46 11.90
CA ASP A 144 -3.86 6.35 10.72
C ASP A 144 -4.91 7.49 10.67
N LEU A 145 -5.48 7.74 9.48
CA LEU A 145 -6.45 8.81 9.28
C LEU A 145 -7.71 8.61 10.12
N LYS A 146 -8.11 7.36 10.40
CA LYS A 146 -9.26 7.07 11.28
C LYS A 146 -9.01 7.61 12.69
N LYS A 147 -7.89 7.23 13.32
CA LYS A 147 -7.47 7.74 14.63
C LYS A 147 -7.28 9.26 14.63
N TYR A 148 -6.77 9.82 13.54
CA TYR A 148 -6.61 11.26 13.40
C TYR A 148 -7.96 11.99 13.42
N MET A 149 -8.95 11.49 12.67
CA MET A 149 -10.32 12.04 12.67
C MET A 149 -10.98 11.89 14.04
N ASP A 150 -10.86 10.73 14.68
CA ASP A 150 -11.46 10.45 15.99
C ASP A 150 -10.90 11.37 17.09
N SER A 151 -9.64 11.79 16.98
CA SER A 151 -9.02 12.72 17.94
C SER A 151 -9.54 14.17 17.87
N ARG A 152 -10.35 14.53 16.86
CA ARG A 152 -10.83 15.90 16.62
C ARG A 152 -12.24 16.17 17.19
N GLY A 153 -12.79 15.27 18.01
CA GLY A 153 -14.05 15.45 18.74
C GLY A 153 -15.29 14.88 18.03
N GLU A 154 -16.48 15.12 18.62
CA GLU A 154 -17.74 14.37 18.37
C GLU A 154 -18.22 14.28 16.91
N ARG A 155 -17.71 15.13 16.00
CA ARG A 155 -18.09 15.10 14.57
C ARG A 155 -17.00 14.61 13.63
N GLY A 156 -15.76 14.42 14.10
CA GLY A 156 -14.63 14.00 13.26
C GLY A 156 -14.33 14.93 12.07
N MET A 157 -14.86 16.16 12.08
CA MET A 157 -14.70 17.11 10.98
C MET A 157 -13.29 17.69 10.99
N LEU A 158 -12.56 17.44 9.92
CA LEU A 158 -11.27 18.07 9.66
C LEU A 158 -11.51 19.47 9.09
N ASP A 159 -10.61 20.41 9.37
CA ASP A 159 -10.68 21.73 8.77
C ASP A 159 -10.46 21.66 7.24
N PRO A 160 -11.06 22.57 6.45
CA PRO A 160 -10.96 22.53 4.99
C PRO A 160 -9.53 22.56 4.44
N VAL A 161 -8.58 23.16 5.16
CA VAL A 161 -7.17 23.25 4.73
C VAL A 161 -6.51 21.88 4.86
N THR A 162 -6.71 21.21 6.00
CA THR A 162 -6.25 19.82 6.22
C THR A 162 -6.85 18.87 5.19
N ILE A 163 -8.16 18.96 4.94
CA ILE A 163 -8.84 18.12 3.93
C ILE A 163 -8.18 18.32 2.56
N LYS A 164 -8.02 19.58 2.12
CA LYS A 164 -7.38 19.89 0.83
C LYS A 164 -5.96 19.33 0.74
N SER A 165 -5.16 19.50 1.80
CA SER A 165 -3.79 18.98 1.86
C SER A 165 -3.76 17.45 1.76
N PHE A 166 -4.56 16.75 2.57
CA PHE A 166 -4.60 15.29 2.57
C PHE A 166 -5.13 14.71 1.26
N MET A 167 -6.15 15.34 0.66
CA MET A 167 -6.65 14.94 -0.66
C MET A 167 -5.58 15.11 -1.74
N HIS A 168 -4.83 16.21 -1.74
CA HIS A 168 -3.74 16.42 -2.68
C HIS A 168 -2.64 15.34 -2.54
N GLN A 169 -2.23 15.05 -1.30
CA GLN A 169 -1.24 14.03 -1.00
C GLN A 169 -1.69 12.61 -1.38
N LEU A 170 -2.94 12.27 -1.07
CA LEU A 170 -3.58 11.01 -1.46
C LEU A 170 -3.56 10.84 -2.99
N LEU A 171 -3.99 11.87 -3.72
CA LEU A 171 -4.05 11.83 -5.18
C LEU A 171 -2.66 11.69 -5.81
N ARG A 172 -1.63 12.37 -5.25
CA ARG A 172 -0.24 12.19 -5.69
C ARG A 172 0.25 10.74 -5.50
N GLY A 173 -0.04 10.16 -4.34
CA GLY A 173 0.32 8.75 -4.08
C GLY A 173 -0.38 7.77 -5.01
N ILE A 174 -1.69 7.99 -5.27
CA ILE A 174 -2.47 7.13 -6.18
C ILE A 174 -2.02 7.29 -7.63
N ALA A 175 -1.72 8.50 -8.08
CA ALA A 175 -1.16 8.73 -9.40
C ALA A 175 0.14 7.94 -9.61
N PHE A 176 1.06 8.01 -8.63
CA PHE A 176 2.29 7.22 -8.67
C PHE A 176 2.03 5.71 -8.72
N CYS A 177 1.11 5.19 -7.91
CA CYS A 177 0.73 3.77 -7.98
C CYS A 177 0.25 3.39 -9.38
N HIS A 178 -0.64 4.18 -9.97
CA HIS A 178 -1.20 3.92 -11.29
C HIS A 178 -0.16 3.99 -12.41
N ASP A 179 0.77 4.95 -12.36
CA ASP A 179 1.89 5.05 -13.29
C ASP A 179 2.79 3.80 -13.25
N ASN A 180 2.90 3.18 -12.08
CA ASN A 180 3.63 1.93 -11.85
C ASN A 180 2.74 0.68 -12.00
N ARG A 181 1.53 0.81 -12.57
CA ARG A 181 0.55 -0.29 -12.78
C ARG A 181 0.15 -1.02 -11.49
N VAL A 182 0.25 -0.34 -10.35
CA VAL A 182 -0.18 -0.81 -9.03
C VAL A 182 -1.56 -0.27 -8.74
N LEU A 183 -2.50 -1.15 -8.39
CA LEU A 183 -3.81 -0.78 -7.87
C LEU A 183 -3.83 -1.05 -6.37
N HIS A 184 -4.12 -0.04 -5.55
CA HIS A 184 -4.15 -0.20 -4.09
C HIS A 184 -5.27 -1.14 -3.62
N ARG A 185 -6.47 -1.05 -4.24
CA ARG A 185 -7.67 -1.88 -4.01
C ARG A 185 -8.31 -1.83 -2.61
N ASP A 186 -7.57 -1.51 -1.56
CA ASP A 186 -8.09 -1.41 -0.17
C ASP A 186 -7.94 0.02 0.39
N LEU A 187 -8.42 1.02 -0.36
CA LEU A 187 -8.37 2.41 0.11
C LEU A 187 -9.42 2.64 1.20
N LYS A 188 -8.95 2.86 2.43
CA LYS A 188 -9.76 3.20 3.60
C LYS A 188 -8.96 4.03 4.60
N PRO A 189 -9.60 4.78 5.51
CA PRO A 189 -8.89 5.65 6.47
C PRO A 189 -7.82 4.93 7.31
N GLN A 190 -7.97 3.63 7.58
CA GLN A 190 -7.00 2.83 8.32
C GLN A 190 -5.69 2.57 7.55
N ASN A 191 -5.72 2.65 6.21
CA ASN A 191 -4.56 2.44 5.33
C ASN A 191 -3.94 3.78 4.87
N LEU A 192 -4.42 4.91 5.39
CA LEU A 192 -3.84 6.23 5.15
C LEU A 192 -3.11 6.66 6.42
N LEU A 193 -1.79 6.64 6.38
CA LEU A 193 -0.96 6.94 7.54
C LEU A 193 -0.50 8.39 7.53
N ILE A 194 -0.44 8.99 8.72
CA ILE A 194 -0.14 10.40 8.94
C ILE A 194 0.95 10.50 10.00
N ASN A 195 1.95 11.34 9.73
CA ASN A 195 2.97 11.69 10.72
C ASN A 195 2.71 13.07 11.35
N ASN A 196 3.45 13.39 12.41
CA ASN A 196 3.32 14.66 13.14
C ASN A 196 3.70 15.90 12.30
N LYS A 197 4.29 15.71 11.11
CA LYS A 197 4.59 16.79 10.15
C LYS A 197 3.43 17.05 9.18
N GLY A 198 2.31 16.33 9.31
CA GLY A 198 1.14 16.47 8.43
C GLY A 198 1.32 15.81 7.06
N GLN A 199 2.26 14.87 6.93
CA GLN A 199 2.43 14.10 5.71
C GLN A 199 1.51 12.87 5.72
N LEU A 200 0.74 12.70 4.66
CA LEU A 200 -0.13 11.54 4.43
C LEU A 200 0.55 10.57 3.45
N LYS A 201 0.55 9.29 3.80
CA LYS A 201 1.11 8.20 2.99
C LYS A 201 0.17 7.01 2.88
N LEU A 202 0.15 6.39 1.70
CA LEU A 202 -0.53 5.13 1.43
C LEU A 202 0.27 3.96 2.01
N ALA A 203 -0.37 3.08 2.78
CA ALA A 203 0.23 1.89 3.37
C ALA A 203 -0.07 0.60 2.58
#